data_AF-C7ZIA8-F1
#
_entry.id   AF-C7ZIA8-F1
#
_cell.length_a   1.000
_cell.length_b   1.000
_cell.length_c   1.000
_cell.angle_alpha   90.00
_cell.angle_beta   90.00
_cell.angle_gamma   90.00
#
_symmetry.space_group_name_H-M   'P 1'
#
loop_
_entity.id
_entity.type
_entity.pdbx_description
1 polymer ?
#
loop_
_entity_poly.entity_id
_entity_poly.type
_entity_poly.pdbx_seq_one_letter_code
_entity_poly.pdbx_strand_id
1 'polypeptide(L)'
;MDLTSDLLPLGQEVTLNYRQAMNWLCHLTLTHTRSRDQSCPLSNVGKLIDSFDALKDSLSPHLRDRQRCSSIQDIQEHYSLELHRHFTLSTLCRPVLSRQVRQSLGTDDSAIWLSRFQSALKKSVFAFVRLRSLSNLATRSWAFVHNGLSSALLLAFTRHLDNSEAFGEIQAQLVKSLSEGDEDAGRFSAAHRKALKALKVLQETRTGELTPTGQGGEVHSPNHAGDDVIFQESMFDLQDSRSV
;
A
#
# COMPACT_ATOMS: atom_id res chain seq x y z
N MET A 1 -10.44 29.51 -0.69
CA MET A 1 -10.99 28.85 -1.89
C MET A 1 -11.73 27.62 -1.43
N ASP A 2 -13.04 27.60 -1.67
CA ASP A 2 -13.91 26.50 -1.29
C ASP A 2 -13.81 25.41 -2.36
N LEU A 3 -13.09 24.32 -2.09
CA LEU A 3 -12.86 23.24 -3.06
C LEU A 3 -14.16 22.48 -3.42
N THR A 4 -15.25 22.75 -2.73
CA THR A 4 -16.52 22.04 -2.89
C THR A 4 -17.38 22.59 -4.03
N SER A 5 -17.17 23.84 -4.46
CA SER A 5 -18.04 24.52 -5.44
C SER A 5 -17.99 23.89 -6.85
N ASP A 6 -16.94 23.13 -7.16
CA ASP A 6 -16.73 22.50 -8.47
C ASP A 6 -17.06 20.99 -8.50
N LEU A 7 -17.47 20.41 -7.36
CA LEU A 7 -17.73 18.98 -7.24
C LEU A 7 -19.23 18.68 -7.15
N LEU A 8 -19.69 17.77 -8.01
CA LEU A 8 -21.06 17.25 -7.95
C LEU A 8 -21.30 16.52 -6.61
N PRO A 9 -22.34 16.86 -5.84
CA PRO A 9 -22.60 16.22 -4.55
C PRO A 9 -22.73 14.70 -4.68
N LEU A 10 -22.15 13.96 -3.74
CA LEU A 10 -22.30 12.51 -3.64
C LEU A 10 -23.75 12.18 -3.21
N GLY A 11 -24.41 11.23 -3.88
CA GLY A 11 -25.82 10.90 -3.63
C GLY A 11 -26.45 9.97 -4.66
N GLN A 12 -27.63 9.43 -4.32
CA GLN A 12 -28.30 8.31 -5.00
C GLN A 12 -28.64 8.51 -6.49
N GLU A 13 -28.59 9.75 -7.00
CA GLU A 13 -28.89 10.07 -8.40
C GLU A 13 -27.66 10.44 -9.24
N VAL A 14 -26.48 10.60 -8.62
CA VAL A 14 -25.27 11.03 -9.33
C VAL A 14 -24.44 9.82 -9.72
N THR A 15 -24.22 9.65 -11.02
CA THR A 15 -23.32 8.64 -11.58
C THR A 15 -22.03 9.27 -12.06
N LEU A 16 -20.93 9.06 -11.33
CA LEU A 16 -19.62 9.65 -11.57
C LEU A 16 -18.82 8.81 -12.57
N ASN A 17 -18.30 9.46 -13.62
CA ASN A 17 -17.29 8.87 -14.48
C ASN A 17 -15.90 8.86 -13.82
N TYR A 18 -14.92 8.25 -14.47
CA TYR A 18 -13.57 8.06 -13.93
C TYR A 18 -12.90 9.39 -13.51
N ARG A 19 -12.99 10.42 -14.35
CA ARG A 19 -12.39 11.72 -14.06
C ARG A 19 -13.01 12.36 -12.82
N GLN A 20 -14.34 12.35 -12.74
CA GLN A 20 -15.08 12.89 -11.60
C GLN A 20 -14.77 12.13 -10.31
N ALA A 21 -14.69 10.80 -10.39
CA ALA A 21 -14.30 9.95 -9.26
C ALA A 21 -12.89 10.25 -8.75
N MET A 22 -11.92 10.45 -9.65
CA MET A 22 -10.56 10.83 -9.29
C MET A 22 -10.48 12.23 -8.67
N ASN A 23 -11.26 13.19 -9.18
CA ASN A 23 -11.36 14.53 -8.58
C ASN A 23 -11.91 14.45 -7.15
N TRP A 24 -12.96 13.67 -6.94
CA TRP A 24 -13.51 13.40 -5.61
C TRP A 24 -12.49 12.73 -4.69
N LEU A 25 -11.75 11.73 -5.18
CA LEU A 25 -10.71 11.07 -4.40
C LEU A 25 -9.61 12.04 -3.96
N CYS A 26 -9.14 12.92 -4.87
CA CYS A 26 -8.19 13.97 -4.55
C CYS A 26 -8.74 14.93 -3.49
N HIS A 27 -9.99 15.38 -3.65
CA HIS A 27 -10.66 16.27 -2.71
C HIS A 27 -10.73 15.65 -1.31
N LEU A 28 -11.22 14.41 -1.20
CA LEU A 28 -11.30 13.68 0.07
C LEU A 28 -9.93 13.56 0.75
N THR A 29 -8.89 13.25 -0.04
CA THR A 29 -7.52 13.11 0.46
C THR A 29 -6.96 14.44 0.99
N LEU A 30 -7.14 15.53 0.24
CA LEU A 30 -6.66 16.86 0.61
C LEU A 30 -7.39 17.41 1.84
N THR A 31 -8.72 17.28 1.87
CA THR A 31 -9.54 17.73 2.99
C THR A 31 -9.14 17.02 4.27
N HIS A 32 -8.95 15.69 4.23
CA HIS A 32 -8.49 14.96 5.41
C HIS A 32 -7.07 15.34 5.83
N THR A 33 -6.15 15.48 4.87
CA THR A 33 -4.76 15.87 5.17
C THR A 33 -4.71 17.24 5.87
N ARG A 34 -5.59 18.16 5.47
CA ARG A 34 -5.72 19.49 6.09
C ARG A 34 -6.34 19.45 7.49
N SER A 35 -7.32 18.59 7.70
CA SER A 35 -8.06 18.44 8.96
C SER A 35 -7.49 17.35 9.87
N ARG A 36 -6.25 16.89 9.62
CA ARG A 36 -5.63 15.82 10.39
C ARG A 36 -5.24 16.33 11.77
N ASP A 37 -5.91 15.80 12.78
CA ASP A 37 -5.55 16.03 14.18
C ASP A 37 -4.31 15.19 14.52
N GLN A 38 -3.25 15.85 15.02
CA GLN A 38 -2.02 15.18 15.43
C GLN A 38 -2.19 14.43 16.77
N SER A 39 -3.13 14.86 17.60
CA SER A 39 -3.39 14.26 18.92
C SER A 39 -4.22 12.98 18.84
N CYS A 40 -5.13 12.89 17.86
CA CYS A 40 -5.93 11.69 17.60
C CYS A 40 -5.97 11.35 16.10
N PRO A 41 -4.91 10.71 15.55
CA PRO A 41 -4.74 10.53 14.11
C PRO A 41 -5.82 9.69 13.40
N LEU A 42 -6.60 8.90 14.15
CA LEU A 42 -7.62 8.00 13.59
C LEU A 42 -9.07 8.51 13.77
N SER A 43 -9.31 9.53 14.59
CA SER A 43 -10.66 10.05 14.89
C SER A 43 -11.44 10.46 13.64
N ASN A 44 -10.74 11.06 12.67
CA ASN A 44 -11.32 11.55 11.43
C ASN A 44 -11.25 10.52 10.28
N VAL A 45 -10.63 9.36 10.49
CA VAL A 45 -10.49 8.34 9.45
C VAL A 45 -11.81 7.58 9.26
N GLY A 46 -12.60 7.37 10.32
CA GLY A 46 -13.93 6.73 10.21
C GLY A 46 -14.86 7.49 9.25
N LYS A 47 -15.04 8.80 9.47
CA LYS A 47 -15.86 9.67 8.60
C LYS A 47 -15.37 9.70 7.15
N LEU A 48 -14.07 9.57 6.95
CA LEU A 48 -13.48 9.52 5.63
C LEU A 48 -13.76 8.18 4.94
N ILE A 49 -13.75 7.07 5.67
CA ILE A 49 -14.18 5.77 5.14
C ILE A 49 -15.63 5.86 4.67
N ASP A 50 -16.52 6.45 5.47
CA ASP A 50 -17.92 6.66 5.08
C ASP A 50 -18.02 7.49 3.78
N SER A 51 -17.16 8.49 3.62
CA SER A 51 -17.08 9.30 2.39
C SER A 51 -16.56 8.50 1.19
N PHE A 52 -15.65 7.54 1.40
CA PHE A 52 -15.16 6.62 0.37
C PHE A 52 -16.25 5.63 -0.05
N ASP A 53 -17.07 5.17 0.88
CA ASP A 53 -18.21 4.31 0.59
C ASP A 53 -19.30 5.08 -0.18
N ALA A 54 -19.61 6.31 0.21
CA ALA A 54 -20.50 7.19 -0.55
C ALA A 54 -19.97 7.49 -1.96
N LEU A 55 -18.66 7.70 -2.11
CA LEU A 55 -18.01 7.82 -3.41
C LEU A 55 -18.23 6.56 -4.24
N LYS A 56 -17.95 5.38 -3.66
CA LYS A 56 -18.12 4.08 -4.32
C LYS A 56 -19.56 3.89 -4.82
N ASP A 57 -20.55 4.32 -4.04
CA ASP A 57 -21.95 4.19 -4.43
C ASP A 57 -22.36 5.12 -5.56
N SER A 58 -21.69 6.26 -5.68
CA SER A 58 -21.91 7.24 -6.75
C SER A 58 -21.13 6.91 -8.04
N LEU A 59 -20.30 5.86 -8.07
CA LEU A 59 -19.49 5.53 -9.25
C LEU A 59 -20.33 4.92 -10.39
N SER A 60 -19.89 5.16 -11.63
CA SER A 60 -20.43 4.48 -12.81
C SER A 60 -20.30 2.96 -12.74
N PRO A 61 -21.16 2.22 -13.45
CA PRO A 61 -21.22 0.76 -13.37
C PRO A 61 -19.89 0.02 -13.48
N HIS A 62 -19.09 0.37 -14.50
CA HIS A 62 -17.81 -0.26 -14.79
C HIS A 62 -16.73 0.03 -13.75
N LEU A 63 -16.81 1.19 -13.09
CA LEU A 63 -15.88 1.56 -12.02
C LEU A 63 -16.18 0.82 -10.71
N ARG A 64 -17.46 0.50 -10.45
CA ARG A 64 -17.88 -0.26 -9.25
C ARG A 64 -17.61 -1.75 -9.35
N ASP A 65 -17.78 -2.31 -10.53
CA ASP A 65 -17.72 -3.75 -10.74
C ASP A 65 -17.01 -4.09 -12.06
N ARG A 66 -15.95 -4.89 -11.94
CA ARG A 66 -15.18 -5.38 -13.08
C ARG A 66 -16.03 -6.14 -14.09
N GLN A 67 -17.10 -6.82 -13.69
CA GLN A 67 -17.99 -7.56 -14.60
C GLN A 67 -18.80 -6.63 -15.51
N ARG A 68 -18.93 -5.35 -15.14
CA ARG A 68 -19.63 -4.33 -15.94
C ARG A 68 -18.71 -3.55 -16.87
N CYS A 69 -17.43 -3.94 -16.95
CA CYS A 69 -16.49 -3.37 -17.92
C CYS A 69 -16.72 -3.99 -19.30
N SER A 70 -16.99 -3.15 -20.30
CA SER A 70 -17.28 -3.56 -21.68
C SER A 70 -16.11 -3.30 -22.64
N SER A 71 -15.18 -2.44 -22.26
CA SER A 71 -14.03 -2.03 -23.08
C SER A 71 -12.71 -2.17 -22.33
N ILE A 72 -11.57 -2.18 -23.06
CA ILE A 72 -10.24 -2.13 -22.44
C ILE A 72 -10.08 -0.86 -21.59
N GLN A 73 -10.61 0.26 -22.07
CA GLN A 73 -10.62 1.53 -21.33
C GLN A 73 -11.37 1.39 -20.01
N ASP A 74 -12.55 0.76 -20.00
CA ASP A 74 -13.33 0.55 -18.78
C ASP A 74 -12.52 -0.24 -17.74
N ILE A 75 -11.82 -1.28 -18.20
CA ILE A 75 -11.00 -2.12 -17.32
C ILE A 75 -9.80 -1.34 -16.76
N GLN A 76 -9.18 -0.50 -17.60
CA GLN A 76 -8.07 0.37 -17.16
C GLN A 76 -8.54 1.39 -16.12
N GLU A 77 -9.66 2.08 -16.38
CA GLU A 77 -10.25 3.05 -15.45
C GLU A 77 -10.64 2.39 -14.13
N HIS A 78 -11.25 1.19 -14.18
CA HIS A 78 -11.59 0.40 -13.01
C HIS A 78 -10.37 0.10 -12.13
N TYR A 79 -9.33 -0.52 -12.69
CA TYR A 79 -8.14 -0.88 -11.90
C TYR A 79 -7.30 0.33 -11.51
N SER A 80 -7.29 1.40 -12.31
CA SER A 80 -6.66 2.66 -11.95
C SER A 80 -7.31 3.27 -10.71
N LEU A 81 -8.64 3.33 -10.69
CA LEU A 81 -9.40 3.84 -9.56
C LEU A 81 -9.23 2.98 -8.31
N GLU A 82 -9.30 1.65 -8.43
CA GLU A 82 -9.04 0.72 -7.31
C GLU A 82 -7.64 0.92 -6.73
N LEU A 83 -6.60 1.01 -7.57
CA LEU A 83 -5.22 1.25 -7.14
C LEU A 83 -5.11 2.55 -6.31
N HIS A 84 -5.61 3.66 -6.85
CA HIS A 84 -5.56 4.93 -6.15
C HIS A 84 -6.38 4.92 -4.86
N ARG A 85 -7.62 4.43 -4.91
CA ARG A 85 -8.53 4.42 -3.76
C ARG A 85 -7.95 3.61 -2.60
N HIS A 86 -7.46 2.40 -2.87
CA HIS A 86 -6.93 1.52 -1.84
C HIS A 86 -5.56 1.97 -1.33
N PHE A 87 -4.71 2.54 -2.18
CA PHE A 87 -3.47 3.14 -1.72
C PHE A 87 -3.74 4.33 -0.77
N THR A 88 -4.68 5.21 -1.13
CA THR A 88 -5.08 6.31 -0.26
C THR A 88 -5.64 5.79 1.06
N LEU A 89 -6.56 4.82 1.03
CA LEU A 89 -7.12 4.20 2.25
C LEU A 89 -6.02 3.62 3.15
N SER A 90 -5.03 2.93 2.57
CA SER A 90 -3.89 2.42 3.35
C SER A 90 -3.09 3.56 3.99
N THR A 91 -2.85 4.66 3.28
CA THR A 91 -2.12 5.83 3.79
C THR A 91 -2.87 6.46 4.97
N LEU A 92 -4.19 6.52 4.89
CA LEU A 92 -5.06 7.04 5.94
C LEU A 92 -5.09 6.14 7.18
N CYS A 93 -5.02 4.82 7.00
CA CYS A 93 -4.97 3.86 8.10
C CYS A 93 -3.56 3.68 8.68
N ARG A 94 -2.51 4.21 8.03
CA ARG A 94 -1.11 4.08 8.44
C ARG A 94 -0.80 4.44 9.91
N PRO A 95 -1.50 5.39 10.58
CA PRO A 95 -1.24 5.67 11.99
C PRO A 95 -1.37 4.45 12.91
N VAL A 96 -2.13 3.42 12.53
CA VAL A 96 -2.21 2.15 13.29
C VAL A 96 -0.85 1.44 13.45
N LEU A 97 0.14 1.78 12.62
CA LEU A 97 1.49 1.24 12.74
C LEU A 97 2.29 1.87 13.89
N SER A 98 1.87 3.03 14.42
CA SER A 98 2.49 3.62 15.62
C SER A 98 2.10 2.83 16.88
N ARG A 99 3.09 2.51 17.71
CA ARG A 99 2.86 1.85 19.00
C ARG A 99 2.00 2.72 19.92
N GLN A 100 2.24 4.03 19.95
CA GLN A 100 1.50 5.00 20.75
C GLN A 100 0.02 5.02 20.36
N VAL A 101 -0.26 5.04 19.05
CA VAL A 101 -1.64 4.98 18.54
C VAL A 101 -2.30 3.66 18.93
N ARG A 102 -1.64 2.51 18.75
CA ARG A 102 -2.20 1.21 19.18
C ARG A 102 -2.45 1.11 20.68
N GLN A 103 -1.65 1.77 21.51
CA GLN A 103 -1.83 1.81 22.96
C GLN A 103 -2.99 2.72 23.38
N SER A 104 -3.25 3.79 22.62
CA SER A 104 -4.41 4.65 22.82
C SER A 104 -5.72 4.02 22.33
N LEU A 105 -5.64 3.05 21.42
CA LEU A 105 -6.77 2.24 20.98
C LEU A 105 -6.96 1.05 21.92
N GLY A 106 -8.21 0.59 22.07
CA GLY A 106 -8.44 -0.75 22.62
C GLY A 106 -7.81 -1.82 21.74
N THR A 107 -7.48 -2.99 22.32
CA THR A 107 -6.86 -4.10 21.58
C THR A 107 -7.68 -4.52 20.35
N ASP A 108 -8.99 -4.61 20.49
CA ASP A 108 -9.90 -5.00 19.41
C ASP A 108 -9.95 -3.96 18.28
N ASP A 109 -10.00 -2.67 18.63
CA ASP A 109 -10.00 -1.58 17.65
C ASP A 109 -8.69 -1.54 16.85
N SER A 110 -7.56 -1.72 17.53
CA SER A 110 -6.24 -1.79 16.91
C SER A 110 -6.17 -2.91 15.87
N ALA A 111 -6.68 -4.11 16.19
CA ALA A 111 -6.72 -5.24 15.26
C ALA A 111 -7.61 -4.96 14.03
N ILE A 112 -8.77 -4.32 14.24
CA ILE A 112 -9.68 -3.94 13.16
C ILE A 112 -8.99 -2.95 12.20
N TRP A 113 -8.33 -1.91 12.73
CA TRP A 113 -7.62 -0.92 11.92
C TRP A 113 -6.43 -1.52 11.17
N LEU A 114 -5.68 -2.43 11.80
CA LEU A 114 -4.58 -3.14 11.15
C LEU A 114 -5.08 -4.02 10.00
N SER A 115 -6.17 -4.76 10.22
CA SER A 115 -6.81 -5.57 9.19
C SER A 115 -7.29 -4.72 8.00
N ARG A 116 -7.91 -3.56 8.26
CA ARG A 116 -8.29 -2.60 7.20
C ARG A 116 -7.08 -2.09 6.42
N PHE A 117 -6.01 -1.71 7.10
CA PHE A 117 -4.76 -1.28 6.49
C PHE A 117 -4.18 -2.36 5.56
N GLN A 118 -4.03 -3.58 6.06
CA GLN A 118 -3.50 -4.71 5.28
C GLN A 118 -4.42 -5.07 4.10
N SER A 119 -5.75 -5.05 4.29
CA SER A 119 -6.70 -5.31 3.21
C SER A 119 -6.60 -4.27 2.09
N ALA A 120 -6.46 -2.99 2.43
CA ALA A 120 -6.28 -1.92 1.45
C ALA A 120 -4.98 -2.12 0.65
N LEU A 121 -3.86 -2.42 1.33
CA LEU A 121 -2.59 -2.72 0.65
C LEU A 121 -2.71 -3.91 -0.33
N LYS A 122 -3.34 -5.03 0.10
CA LYS A 122 -3.56 -6.21 -0.76
C LYS A 122 -4.34 -5.85 -2.02
N LYS A 123 -5.45 -5.11 -1.87
CA LYS A 123 -6.30 -4.70 -3.00
C LYS A 123 -5.57 -3.73 -3.93
N SER A 124 -4.79 -2.80 -3.39
CA SER A 124 -3.94 -1.88 -4.15
C SER A 124 -2.90 -2.63 -5.00
N VAL A 125 -2.17 -3.57 -4.39
CA VAL A 125 -1.21 -4.42 -5.10
C VAL A 125 -1.88 -5.23 -6.20
N PHE A 126 -3.02 -5.87 -5.90
CA PHE A 126 -3.78 -6.62 -6.88
C PHE A 126 -4.17 -5.75 -8.08
N ALA A 127 -4.74 -4.57 -7.83
CA ALA A 127 -5.13 -3.63 -8.88
C ALA A 127 -3.93 -3.19 -9.73
N PHE A 128 -2.77 -2.95 -9.12
CA PHE A 128 -1.53 -2.62 -9.84
C PHE A 128 -1.06 -3.75 -10.75
N VAL A 129 -1.04 -5.00 -10.27
CA VAL A 129 -0.67 -6.17 -11.09
C VAL A 129 -1.62 -6.33 -12.28
N ARG A 130 -2.93 -6.18 -12.04
CA ARG A 130 -3.93 -6.21 -13.11
C ARG A 130 -3.72 -5.08 -14.12
N LEU A 131 -3.48 -3.85 -13.66
CA LEU A 131 -3.25 -2.73 -14.57
C LEU A 131 -2.00 -2.93 -15.44
N ARG A 132 -0.93 -3.48 -14.86
CA ARG A 132 0.30 -3.84 -15.57
C ARG A 132 0.12 -4.92 -16.63
N SER A 133 -0.72 -5.93 -16.37
CA SER A 133 -0.94 -7.00 -17.35
C SER A 133 -1.79 -6.56 -18.54
N LEU A 134 -2.56 -5.48 -18.41
CA LEU A 134 -3.40 -4.94 -19.49
C LEU A 134 -2.69 -3.92 -20.37
N SER A 135 -1.74 -3.16 -19.84
CA SER A 135 -1.10 -2.08 -20.59
C SER A 135 0.25 -1.69 -20.02
N ASN A 136 1.17 -1.37 -20.92
CA ASN A 136 2.39 -0.62 -20.60
C ASN A 136 2.10 0.79 -20.02
N LEU A 137 0.85 1.26 -20.01
CA LEU A 137 0.45 2.52 -19.36
C LEU A 137 0.68 2.51 -17.84
N ALA A 138 0.48 1.37 -17.19
CA ALA A 138 0.77 1.18 -15.76
C ALA A 138 2.24 1.48 -15.41
N THR A 139 3.14 1.32 -16.39
CA THR A 139 4.58 1.53 -16.25
C THR A 139 5.04 2.89 -16.75
N ARG A 140 4.14 3.73 -17.29
CA ARG A 140 4.42 5.12 -17.70
C ARG A 140 4.00 6.14 -16.66
N SER A 141 3.01 5.82 -15.83
CA SER A 141 2.57 6.69 -14.74
C SER A 141 3.39 6.43 -13.48
N TRP A 142 4.17 7.43 -13.08
CA TRP A 142 4.95 7.36 -11.84
C TRP A 142 4.05 7.13 -10.61
N ALA A 143 2.84 7.68 -10.61
CA ALA A 143 1.88 7.50 -9.52
C ALA A 143 1.42 6.04 -9.39
N PHE A 144 1.14 5.34 -10.50
CA PHE A 144 0.73 3.93 -10.43
C PHE A 144 1.85 3.04 -9.89
N VAL A 145 3.07 3.23 -10.39
CA VAL A 145 4.21 2.45 -9.95
C VAL A 145 4.54 2.73 -8.48
N HIS A 146 4.56 3.99 -8.07
CA HIS A 146 4.77 4.37 -6.68
C HIS A 146 3.73 3.75 -5.75
N ASN A 147 2.44 3.86 -6.08
CA ASN A 147 1.35 3.34 -5.25
C ASN A 147 1.42 1.81 -5.15
N GLY A 148 1.63 1.11 -6.27
CA GLY A 148 1.71 -0.35 -6.31
C GLY A 148 2.90 -0.90 -5.51
N LEU A 149 4.10 -0.34 -5.74
CA LEU A 149 5.31 -0.77 -5.04
C LEU A 149 5.30 -0.42 -3.55
N SER A 150 4.89 0.80 -3.21
CA SER A 150 4.78 1.21 -1.80
C SER A 150 3.78 0.33 -1.06
N SER A 151 2.68 -0.04 -1.72
CA SER A 151 1.70 -0.96 -1.15
C SER A 151 2.30 -2.35 -0.90
N ALA A 152 3.06 -2.87 -1.87
CA ALA A 152 3.73 -4.18 -1.73
C ALA A 152 4.78 -4.18 -0.62
N LEU A 153 5.59 -3.12 -0.52
CA LEU A 153 6.60 -2.97 0.52
C LEU A 153 6.00 -2.87 1.91
N LEU A 154 4.98 -2.02 2.09
CA LEU A 154 4.30 -1.86 3.38
C LEU A 154 3.56 -3.14 3.79
N LEU A 155 3.04 -3.89 2.82
CA LEU A 155 2.41 -5.18 3.09
C LEU A 155 3.43 -6.24 3.52
N ALA A 156 4.60 -6.27 2.88
CA ALA A 156 5.68 -7.16 3.28
C ALA A 156 6.18 -6.81 4.70
N PHE A 157 6.32 -5.52 5.00
CA PHE A 157 6.71 -5.05 6.33
C PHE A 157 5.67 -5.42 7.40
N THR A 158 4.38 -5.21 7.14
CA THR A 158 3.32 -5.51 8.13
C THR A 158 3.06 -6.98 8.35
N ARG A 159 3.55 -7.87 7.49
CA ARG A 159 3.50 -9.32 7.73
C ARG A 159 4.49 -9.78 8.80
N HIS A 160 5.59 -9.06 9.05
CA HIS A 160 6.40 -9.32 10.25
C HIS A 160 5.59 -9.12 11.55
N LEU A 161 4.40 -8.53 11.46
CA LEU A 161 3.47 -8.35 12.57
C LEU A 161 2.37 -9.42 12.62
N ASP A 162 2.12 -10.21 11.56
CA ASP A 162 1.05 -11.23 11.50
C ASP A 162 1.36 -12.42 10.54
N ASN A 163 1.31 -13.65 11.08
CA ASN A 163 1.67 -14.93 10.44
C ASN A 163 0.61 -15.50 9.44
N SER A 164 0.17 -14.77 8.41
CA SER A 164 -0.86 -15.27 7.46
C SER A 164 -0.32 -15.71 6.10
N GLU A 165 -0.66 -16.94 5.66
CA GLU A 165 -0.16 -17.65 4.45
C GLU A 165 -0.62 -17.13 3.07
N ALA A 166 -1.71 -16.35 2.97
CA ALA A 166 -2.29 -15.92 1.68
C ALA A 166 -1.45 -14.91 0.84
N PHE A 167 -0.20 -14.65 1.25
CA PHE A 167 0.69 -13.59 0.74
C PHE A 167 1.80 -14.11 -0.19
N GLY A 168 1.99 -15.44 -0.25
CA GLY A 168 2.95 -16.10 -1.12
C GLY A 168 2.83 -15.68 -2.57
N GLU A 169 1.62 -15.89 -3.08
CA GLU A 169 1.26 -15.81 -4.49
C GLU A 169 1.22 -14.37 -5.02
N ILE A 170 0.65 -13.42 -4.27
CA ILE A 170 0.54 -12.01 -4.69
C ILE A 170 1.93 -11.37 -4.79
N GLN A 171 2.84 -11.66 -3.84
CA GLN A 171 4.21 -11.15 -3.89
C GLN A 171 5.01 -11.79 -5.04
N ALA A 172 4.85 -13.10 -5.26
CA ALA A 172 5.50 -13.78 -6.37
C ALA A 172 5.00 -13.27 -7.74
N GLN A 173 3.70 -13.04 -7.88
CA GLN A 173 3.11 -12.41 -9.07
C GLN A 173 3.64 -10.99 -9.27
N LEU A 174 3.76 -10.19 -8.21
CA LEU A 174 4.29 -8.83 -8.29
C LEU A 174 5.77 -8.82 -8.69
N VAL A 175 6.61 -9.65 -8.08
CA VAL A 175 8.03 -9.76 -8.43
C VAL A 175 8.20 -10.25 -9.87
N LYS A 176 7.41 -11.24 -10.29
CA LYS A 176 7.38 -11.73 -11.67
C LYS A 176 7.01 -10.61 -12.65
N SER A 177 5.86 -9.96 -12.45
CA SER A 177 5.37 -8.88 -13.32
C SER A 177 6.29 -7.66 -13.36
N LEU A 178 7.06 -7.40 -12.31
CA LEU A 178 8.04 -6.32 -12.28
C LEU A 178 9.39 -6.70 -12.91
N SER A 179 9.83 -7.95 -12.75
CA SER A 179 11.10 -8.44 -13.34
C SER A 179 10.98 -8.61 -14.86
N GLU A 180 9.81 -9.02 -15.36
CA GLU A 180 9.53 -9.07 -16.81
C GLU A 180 9.55 -7.67 -17.47
N GLY A 181 9.42 -6.59 -16.69
CA GLY A 181 9.54 -5.22 -17.17
C GLY A 181 10.93 -4.58 -16.99
N ASP A 182 11.89 -5.31 -16.42
CA ASP A 182 13.25 -4.83 -16.11
C ASP A 182 14.15 -4.82 -17.37
N GLU A 183 13.82 -5.62 -18.39
CA GLU A 183 14.57 -5.66 -19.66
C GLU A 183 14.43 -4.37 -20.48
N ASP A 184 13.40 -3.54 -20.22
CA ASP A 184 13.25 -2.16 -20.70
C ASP A 184 13.96 -1.16 -19.74
N ALA A 185 15.22 -1.45 -19.41
CA ALA A 185 16.02 -0.96 -18.27
C ALA A 185 16.25 0.57 -18.15
N GLY A 186 15.57 1.42 -18.92
CA GLY A 186 15.63 2.89 -18.81
C GLY A 186 14.50 3.52 -17.97
N ARG A 187 13.47 2.77 -17.58
CA ARG A 187 12.17 3.36 -17.16
C ARG A 187 11.92 3.48 -15.66
N PHE A 188 12.77 2.89 -14.82
CA PHE A 188 12.58 2.89 -13.36
C PHE A 188 13.62 3.75 -12.63
N SER A 189 13.17 4.62 -11.72
CA SER A 189 14.09 5.44 -10.92
C SER A 189 14.94 4.56 -9.97
N ALA A 190 16.07 5.08 -9.47
CA ALA A 190 16.93 4.34 -8.55
C ALA A 190 16.18 3.79 -7.31
N ALA A 191 15.17 4.52 -6.82
CA ALA A 191 14.31 4.09 -5.73
C ALA A 191 13.47 2.83 -6.08
N HIS A 192 13.02 2.72 -7.33
CA HIS A 192 12.24 1.58 -7.82
C HIS A 192 13.07 0.31 -7.86
N ARG A 193 14.31 0.39 -8.37
CA ARG A 193 15.23 -0.75 -8.36
C ARG A 193 15.56 -1.20 -6.93
N LYS A 194 15.73 -0.25 -6.01
CA LYS A 194 15.97 -0.54 -4.59
C LYS A 194 14.76 -1.24 -3.94
N ALA A 195 13.54 -0.77 -4.22
CA ALA A 195 12.30 -1.39 -3.77
C ALA A 195 12.16 -2.83 -4.29
N LEU A 196 12.40 -3.04 -5.59
CA LEU A 196 12.34 -4.36 -6.21
C LEU A 196 13.37 -5.31 -5.62
N LYS A 197 14.61 -4.84 -5.42
CA LYS A 197 15.67 -5.62 -4.77
C LYS A 197 15.28 -6.01 -3.34
N ALA A 198 14.71 -5.07 -2.57
CA ALA A 198 14.24 -5.36 -1.22
C ALA A 198 13.11 -6.41 -1.20
N LEU A 199 12.16 -6.32 -2.14
CA LEU A 199 11.09 -7.32 -2.28
C LEU A 199 11.61 -8.70 -2.65
N LYS A 200 12.63 -8.78 -3.52
CA LYS A 200 13.31 -10.04 -3.89
C LYS A 200 14.03 -10.65 -2.69
N VAL A 201 14.81 -9.86 -1.95
CA VAL A 201 15.49 -10.32 -0.71
C VAL A 201 14.48 -10.86 0.30
N LEU A 202 13.38 -10.14 0.56
CA LEU A 202 12.33 -10.61 1.47
C LEU A 202 11.67 -11.92 1.00
N GLN A 203 11.61 -12.16 -0.30
CA GLN A 203 11.09 -13.41 -0.87
C GLN A 203 12.12 -14.56 -0.77
N GLU A 204 13.39 -14.29 -0.96
CA GLU A 204 14.47 -15.27 -0.81
C GLU A 204 14.59 -15.75 0.64
N THR A 205 14.56 -14.81 1.61
CA THR A 205 14.50 -15.15 3.05
C THR A 205 13.29 -16.03 3.37
N ARG A 206 12.13 -15.74 2.77
CA ARG A 206 10.90 -16.55 2.89
C ARG A 206 11.06 -17.99 2.35
N THR A 207 11.82 -18.18 1.28
CA THR A 207 11.95 -19.49 0.62
C THR A 207 12.95 -20.39 1.34
N GLY A 208 13.94 -19.80 2.03
CA GLY A 208 14.91 -20.52 2.85
C GLY A 208 14.36 -21.04 4.18
N GLU A 209 13.33 -20.42 4.76
CA GLU A 209 12.71 -20.89 6.02
C GLU A 209 11.81 -22.13 5.85
N LEU A 210 11.39 -22.48 4.63
CA LEU A 210 10.50 -23.62 4.34
C LEU A 210 11.23 -24.93 4.03
N THR A 211 12.56 -24.96 4.05
CA THR A 211 13.35 -26.20 4.05
C THR A 211 13.76 -26.55 5.48
N PRO A 212 13.02 -27.42 6.20
CA PRO A 212 13.59 -28.07 7.37
C PRO A 212 14.62 -29.08 6.87
N THR A 213 15.88 -28.75 7.06
CA THR A 213 16.99 -29.69 6.99
C THR A 213 16.72 -30.82 8.01
N GLY A 214 16.19 -31.94 7.52
CA GLY A 214 16.05 -33.16 8.29
C GLY A 214 17.29 -34.03 8.12
N GLN A 215 17.73 -34.61 9.25
CA GLN A 215 18.91 -35.46 9.51
C GLN A 215 20.18 -34.67 9.87
N GLY A 216 20.79 -34.78 11.05
CA GLY A 216 20.60 -35.70 12.19
C GLY A 216 21.99 -35.99 12.80
N GLY A 217 22.14 -35.76 14.11
CA GLY A 217 23.36 -36.04 14.92
C GLY A 217 24.31 -34.83 14.99
N GLU A 218 24.91 -34.45 16.12
CA GLU A 218 25.12 -35.07 17.42
C GLU A 218 25.39 -33.96 18.46
N VAL A 219 25.16 -34.30 19.73
CA VAL A 219 25.38 -33.47 20.91
C VAL A 219 26.87 -33.22 21.14
N HIS A 220 27.27 -31.94 21.22
CA HIS A 220 28.38 -31.53 22.10
C HIS A 220 28.32 -30.03 22.44
N SER A 221 28.14 -29.72 23.73
CA SER A 221 28.62 -28.46 24.33
C SER A 221 30.09 -28.64 24.70
N PRO A 222 30.94 -27.59 24.65
CA PRO A 222 31.11 -26.77 25.86
C PRO A 222 31.46 -25.27 25.65
N ASN A 223 31.01 -24.47 26.64
CA ASN A 223 31.58 -23.27 27.28
C ASN A 223 32.42 -22.18 26.56
N HIS A 224 31.97 -20.95 26.85
CA HIS A 224 32.69 -19.73 27.30
C HIS A 224 33.19 -18.64 26.35
N ALA A 225 33.08 -17.41 26.89
CA ALA A 225 33.48 -16.06 26.43
C ALA A 225 32.62 -15.53 25.27
N GLY A 226 31.84 -14.44 25.42
CA GLY A 226 32.20 -13.16 26.02
C GLY A 226 32.51 -12.21 24.86
N ASP A 227 31.53 -11.39 24.47
CA ASP A 227 31.76 -10.06 23.89
C ASP A 227 30.42 -9.32 23.73
N ASP A 228 30.33 -8.21 24.45
CA ASP A 228 29.36 -7.13 24.28
C ASP A 228 29.47 -6.54 22.88
N VAL A 229 28.34 -6.40 22.17
CA VAL A 229 28.24 -5.45 21.05
C VAL A 229 26.98 -4.62 21.21
N ILE A 230 27.23 -3.40 21.66
CA ILE A 230 26.37 -2.22 21.71
C ILE A 230 25.83 -1.94 20.30
N PHE A 231 24.52 -1.98 20.10
CA PHE A 231 23.88 -1.40 18.90
C PHE A 231 23.48 0.05 19.19
N GLN A 232 24.31 0.96 18.71
CA GLN A 232 24.14 2.40 18.80
C GLN A 232 23.17 2.90 17.72
N GLU A 233 22.16 3.66 18.15
CA GLU A 233 21.34 4.54 17.31
C GLU A 233 22.21 5.54 16.54
N SER A 234 21.96 5.70 15.23
CA SER A 234 22.07 6.99 14.52
C SER A 234 21.86 6.81 13.01
N MET A 235 20.65 7.12 12.51
CA MET A 235 20.49 7.42 11.08
C MET A 235 19.29 8.32 10.82
N PHE A 236 19.28 9.52 11.40
CA PHE A 236 18.52 10.67 10.90
C PHE A 236 19.20 11.96 11.33
N ASP A 237 20.29 12.32 10.64
CA ASP A 237 20.75 13.69 10.55
C ASP A 237 21.03 14.00 9.07
N LEU A 238 20.13 14.76 8.46
CA LEU A 238 20.42 15.52 7.26
C LEU A 238 19.77 16.89 7.41
N GLN A 239 20.45 17.72 8.20
CA GLN A 239 20.31 19.16 8.16
C GLN A 239 21.43 19.64 7.23
N ASP A 240 21.10 20.28 6.10
CA ASP A 240 21.95 21.37 5.65
C ASP A 240 21.15 22.50 5.03
N SER A 241 21.36 23.64 5.67
CA SER A 241 21.00 24.99 5.31
C SER A 241 21.62 25.37 3.96
N ARG A 242 20.89 26.12 3.14
CA ARG A 242 21.53 27.10 2.25
C ARG A 242 20.74 28.40 2.30
N SER A 243 21.30 29.34 3.05
CA SER A 243 21.11 30.77 2.87
C SER A 243 22.36 31.34 2.21
N VAL A 244 22.22 31.87 1.01
CA VAL A 244 22.80 33.15 0.56
C VAL A 244 21.77 33.79 -0.37
#